data_AF-A0AAJ1WDL2-F1
#
_entry.id   AF-A0AAJ1WDL2-F1
#
_cell.length_a   1.000
_cell.length_b   1.000
_cell.length_c   1.000
_cell.angle_alpha   90.00
_cell.angle_beta   90.00
_cell.angle_gamma   90.00
#
_symmetry.space_group_name_H-M   'P 1'
#
loop_
_entity.id
_entity.type
_entity.pdbx_description
1 polymer ?
#
loop_
_entity_poly.entity_id
_entity_poly.type
_entity_poly.pdbx_seq_one_letter_code
_entity_poly.pdbx_strand_id
1 'polypeptide(L)'
;MIIILESELLMLDKYTVTNIKVGNLLSDAQVGNIAIPEIQRPFVWKRAKVRDLIDSLYKNYPVGYIITWKSPDIKIKDGKTSNGRLILIDGQQRITALSTALNKIEVVNDKYRKERIIILDRLQLTRQKN
;
A
#
# COMPACT_ATOMS: atom_id res chain seq x y z
N MET A 1 -31.31 18.20 -26.70
CA MET A 1 -31.68 17.00 -27.45
C MET A 1 -30.59 15.97 -27.20
N ILE A 2 -30.87 15.00 -26.31
CA ILE A 2 -29.95 13.92 -25.93
C ILE A 2 -30.42 12.68 -26.68
N ILE A 3 -29.55 12.07 -27.46
CA ILE A 3 -29.77 10.71 -28.01
C ILE A 3 -29.10 9.76 -27.03
N ILE A 4 -29.93 9.03 -26.27
CA ILE A 4 -29.49 7.95 -25.38
C ILE A 4 -29.40 6.67 -26.21
N LEU A 5 -28.22 6.11 -26.36
CA LEU A 5 -28.04 4.69 -26.70
C LEU A 5 -27.73 3.96 -25.39
N GLU A 6 -28.45 2.86 -25.16
CA GLU A 6 -28.65 2.04 -23.93
C GLU A 6 -27.42 1.62 -23.08
N SER A 7 -26.25 2.21 -23.30
CA SER A 7 -24.99 1.91 -22.61
C SER A 7 -24.78 2.60 -21.25
N GLU A 8 -25.64 3.55 -20.85
CA GLU A 8 -25.42 4.36 -19.62
C GLU A 8 -25.70 3.62 -18.30
N LEU A 9 -26.41 2.48 -18.31
CA LEU A 9 -26.84 1.82 -17.06
C LEU A 9 -25.70 1.07 -16.33
N LEU A 10 -24.55 0.84 -16.97
CA LEU A 10 -23.39 0.12 -16.39
C LEU A 10 -22.33 1.03 -15.73
N MET A 11 -22.59 2.34 -15.63
CA MET A 11 -21.61 3.31 -15.13
C MET A 11 -21.61 3.54 -13.60
N LEU A 12 -22.55 2.94 -12.86
CA LEU A 12 -22.82 3.36 -11.48
C LEU A 12 -21.74 3.00 -10.45
N ASP A 13 -20.90 1.99 -10.68
CA ASP A 13 -19.83 1.60 -9.74
C ASP A 13 -18.48 1.33 -10.44
N LYS A 14 -17.92 2.34 -11.10
CA LYS A 14 -16.58 2.21 -11.73
C LYS A 14 -15.43 2.12 -10.73
N TYR A 15 -15.60 2.64 -9.53
CA TYR A 15 -14.62 2.56 -8.44
C TYR A 15 -15.31 2.73 -7.08
N THR A 16 -14.75 2.11 -6.05
CA THR A 16 -15.25 2.24 -4.66
C THR A 16 -14.16 2.86 -3.79
N VAL A 17 -14.53 3.84 -2.96
CA VAL A 17 -13.65 4.42 -1.95
C VAL A 17 -13.98 3.81 -0.60
N THR A 18 -13.02 3.14 0.02
CA THR A 18 -13.21 2.44 1.30
C THR A 18 -12.23 2.94 2.36
N ASN A 19 -12.70 3.14 3.58
CA ASN A 19 -11.83 3.39 4.73
C ASN A 19 -11.44 2.06 5.38
N ILE A 20 -10.16 1.70 5.28
CA ILE A 20 -9.60 0.48 5.86
C ILE A 20 -8.58 0.88 6.94
N LYS A 21 -8.62 0.20 8.09
CA LYS A 21 -7.61 0.39 9.14
C LYS A 21 -6.24 0.01 8.59
N VAL A 22 -5.21 0.81 8.89
CA VAL A 22 -3.83 0.56 8.42
C VAL A 22 -3.36 -0.86 8.79
N GLY A 23 -3.67 -1.34 9.99
CA GLY A 23 -3.34 -2.72 10.39
C GLY A 23 -3.92 -3.79 9.45
N ASN A 24 -5.18 -3.64 9.03
CA ASN A 24 -5.82 -4.58 8.11
C ASN A 24 -5.18 -4.54 6.73
N LEU A 25 -4.91 -3.33 6.21
CA LEU A 25 -4.21 -3.15 4.93
C LEU A 25 -2.85 -3.85 4.92
N LEU A 26 -2.09 -3.75 6.01
CA LEU A 26 -0.78 -4.39 6.13
C LEU A 26 -0.90 -5.91 6.24
N SER A 27 -1.87 -6.40 7.01
CA SER A 27 -2.17 -7.84 7.09
C SER A 27 -2.53 -8.40 5.71
N ASP A 28 -3.36 -7.70 4.94
CA ASP A 28 -3.75 -8.13 3.59
C ASP A 28 -2.57 -8.15 2.61
N ALA A 29 -1.64 -7.19 2.73
CA ALA A 29 -0.40 -7.21 1.95
C ALA A 29 0.54 -8.35 2.37
N GLN A 30 0.60 -8.67 3.67
CA GLN A 30 1.45 -9.75 4.19
C GLN A 30 0.95 -11.15 3.80
N VAL A 31 -0.36 -11.37 3.88
CA VAL A 31 -0.99 -12.67 3.55
C VAL A 31 -1.11 -12.87 2.03
N GLY A 32 -0.84 -11.82 1.24
CA GLY A 32 -0.89 -11.87 -0.23
C GLY A 32 -2.31 -11.72 -0.79
N ASN A 33 -3.23 -11.15 -0.01
CA ASN A 33 -4.54 -10.69 -0.48
C ASN A 33 -4.40 -9.46 -1.38
N ILE A 34 -3.43 -8.58 -1.05
CA ILE A 34 -2.98 -7.49 -1.91
C ILE A 34 -1.68 -7.92 -2.58
N ALA A 35 -1.76 -8.25 -3.86
CA ALA A 35 -0.61 -8.55 -4.70
C ALA A 35 0.13 -7.24 -5.06
N ILE A 36 1.40 -7.16 -4.69
CA ILE A 36 2.32 -6.10 -5.13
C ILE A 36 2.98 -6.62 -6.43
N PRO A 37 2.75 -6.00 -7.60
CA PRO A 37 3.33 -6.48 -8.86
C PRO A 37 4.86 -6.59 -8.82
N GLU A 38 5.44 -7.66 -9.36
CA GLU A 38 6.92 -7.84 -9.42
C GLU A 38 7.64 -6.75 -10.23
N ILE A 39 6.96 -6.13 -11.21
CA ILE A 39 7.53 -5.11 -12.11
C ILE A 39 7.72 -3.75 -11.40
N GLN A 40 7.30 -3.63 -10.15
CA GLN A 40 7.23 -2.36 -9.44
C GLN A 40 8.58 -1.96 -8.84
N ARG A 41 8.97 -0.70 -9.10
CA ARG A 41 10.28 -0.11 -8.81
C ARG A 41 10.80 -0.45 -7.41
N PRO A 42 12.14 -0.55 -7.25
CA PRO A 42 12.74 -0.76 -5.95
C PRO A 42 12.31 0.33 -4.95
N PHE A 43 12.44 0.03 -3.66
CA PHE A 43 12.10 0.97 -2.61
C PHE A 43 13.14 2.12 -2.57
N VAL A 44 12.69 3.37 -2.72
CA VAL A 44 13.57 4.55 -2.85
C VAL A 44 13.39 5.56 -1.72
N TRP A 45 12.43 5.37 -0.83
CA TRP A 45 12.19 6.32 0.26
C TRP A 45 13.31 6.24 1.30
N LYS A 46 13.90 7.40 1.62
CA LYS A 46 14.84 7.53 2.75
C LYS A 46 14.09 7.44 4.08
N ARG A 47 14.79 7.03 5.14
CA ARG A 47 14.26 6.91 6.52
C ARG A 47 13.44 8.13 6.97
N ALA A 48 13.91 9.34 6.65
CA ALA A 48 13.20 10.58 6.96
C ALA A 48 11.79 10.62 6.37
N LYS A 49 11.63 10.28 5.09
CA LYS A 49 10.32 10.28 4.42
C LYS A 49 9.36 9.24 5.01
N VAL A 50 9.90 8.10 5.45
CA VAL A 50 9.10 7.08 6.12
C VAL A 50 8.65 7.55 7.51
N ARG A 51 9.53 8.20 8.27
CA ARG A 51 9.18 8.83 9.55
C ARG A 51 8.10 9.89 9.35
N ASP A 52 8.24 10.75 8.36
CA ASP A 52 7.30 11.85 8.10
C ASP A 52 5.90 11.32 7.72
N LEU A 53 5.82 10.18 7.01
CA LEU A 53 4.57 9.47 6.76
C LEU A 53 3.91 8.98 8.06
N ILE A 54 4.69 8.38 8.95
CA ILE A 54 4.18 7.87 10.23
C ILE A 54 3.75 9.02 11.14
N ASP A 55 4.53 10.09 11.19
CA ASP A 55 4.20 11.30 11.94
C ASP A 55 2.90 11.93 11.43
N SER A 56 2.71 11.96 10.10
CA SER A 56 1.47 12.42 9.48
C SER A 56 0.27 11.54 9.88
N LEU A 57 0.42 10.21 9.88
CA LEU A 57 -0.62 9.30 10.36
C LEU A 57 -0.94 9.51 11.84
N TYR A 58 0.07 9.70 12.68
CA TYR A 58 -0.10 9.92 14.12
C TYR A 58 -0.81 11.25 14.43
N LYS A 59 -0.56 12.28 13.61
CA LYS A 59 -1.19 13.61 13.69
C LYS A 59 -2.55 13.69 12.97
N ASN A 60 -3.08 12.58 12.46
CA ASN A 60 -4.31 12.53 11.66
C ASN A 60 -4.28 13.42 10.39
N TYR A 61 -3.11 13.63 9.81
CA TYR A 61 -2.98 14.32 8.53
C TYR A 61 -3.30 13.40 7.34
N PRO A 62 -3.87 13.95 6.25
CA PRO A 62 -4.16 13.16 5.06
C PRO A 62 -2.86 12.69 4.39
N VAL A 63 -2.70 11.38 4.21
CA VAL A 63 -1.51 10.75 3.58
C VAL A 63 -1.78 10.23 2.16
N GLY A 64 -2.94 10.57 1.60
CA GLY A 64 -3.44 10.14 0.29
C GLY A 64 -3.98 8.72 0.27
N TYR A 65 -4.35 8.26 -0.94
CA TYR A 65 -5.04 6.98 -1.14
C TYR A 65 -4.11 5.86 -1.60
N ILE A 66 -4.45 4.64 -1.22
CA ILE A 66 -3.93 3.42 -1.85
C ILE A 66 -4.93 3.01 -2.92
N ILE A 67 -4.46 2.78 -4.15
CA ILE A 67 -5.31 2.40 -5.26
C ILE A 67 -5.06 0.92 -5.53
N THR A 68 -6.12 0.13 -5.41
CA THR A 68 -6.12 -1.28 -5.77
C THR A 68 -7.07 -1.54 -6.91
N TRP A 69 -6.74 -2.53 -7.72
CA TRP A 69 -7.61 -3.05 -8.76
C TRP A 69 -7.95 -4.49 -8.43
N LYS A 70 -9.25 -4.78 -8.27
CA LYS A 70 -9.72 -6.15 -8.11
C LYS A 70 -9.90 -6.74 -9.50
N SER A 71 -8.98 -7.62 -9.91
CA SER A 71 -9.19 -8.33 -11.15
C SER A 71 -10.19 -9.46 -10.93
N PRO A 72 -11.26 -9.57 -11.75
CA PRO A 72 -12.02 -10.80 -11.83
C PRO A 72 -11.07 -11.89 -12.38
N ASP A 73 -10.82 -12.90 -11.55
CA ASP A 73 -10.21 -14.20 -11.87
C ASP A 73 -9.18 -14.25 -13.01
N ILE A 74 -8.07 -13.52 -12.85
CA ILE A 74 -6.89 -13.73 -13.71
C ILE A 74 -6.09 -14.92 -13.17
N LYS A 75 -5.74 -15.86 -14.06
CA LYS A 75 -4.79 -16.92 -13.75
C LYS A 75 -3.43 -16.30 -13.48
N ILE A 76 -2.96 -16.38 -12.23
CA ILE A 76 -1.60 -15.98 -11.88
C ILE A 76 -0.63 -17.03 -12.46
N LYS A 77 0.63 -16.66 -12.69
CA LYS A 77 1.69 -17.47 -13.35
C LYS A 77 1.86 -18.89 -12.78
N ASP A 78 1.38 -19.15 -11.56
CA ASP A 78 1.38 -20.46 -10.88
C ASP A 78 0.13 -21.33 -11.14
N GLY A 79 -0.74 -20.96 -12.09
CA GLY A 79 -1.95 -21.74 -12.42
C GLY A 79 -3.09 -21.63 -11.40
N LYS A 80 -2.90 -20.89 -10.30
CA LYS A 80 -3.93 -20.59 -9.30
C LYS A 80 -4.75 -19.37 -9.73
N THR A 81 -6.07 -19.46 -9.61
CA THR A 81 -7.00 -18.34 -9.81
C THR A 81 -6.62 -17.19 -8.88
N SER A 82 -6.72 -15.94 -9.33
CA SER A 82 -6.44 -14.78 -8.48
C SER A 82 -7.35 -14.72 -7.25
N ASN A 83 -8.45 -15.49 -7.20
CA ASN A 83 -9.36 -15.64 -6.06
C ASN A 83 -9.85 -14.28 -5.53
N GLY A 84 -10.02 -13.30 -6.42
CA GLY A 84 -10.40 -11.94 -6.06
C GLY A 84 -9.31 -11.12 -5.34
N ARG A 85 -8.02 -11.50 -5.46
CA ARG A 85 -6.90 -10.70 -4.95
C ARG A 85 -6.91 -9.29 -5.52
N LEU A 86 -6.58 -8.34 -4.67
CA LEU A 86 -6.41 -6.94 -5.02
C LEU A 86 -5.00 -6.73 -5.58
N ILE A 87 -4.88 -6.09 -6.73
CA ILE A 87 -3.59 -5.72 -7.32
C ILE A 87 -3.30 -4.28 -6.93
N LEU A 88 -2.14 -4.02 -6.34
CA LEU A 88 -1.71 -2.67 -5.98
C LEU A 88 -1.32 -1.86 -7.23
N ILE A 89 -2.09 -0.81 -7.54
CA ILE A 89 -1.85 0.08 -8.67
C ILE A 89 -1.03 1.30 -8.25
N ASP A 90 -1.39 1.93 -7.13
CA ASP A 90 -0.68 3.06 -6.54
C ASP A 90 -0.49 2.83 -5.03
N GLY A 91 0.55 3.44 -4.48
CA GLY A 91 0.79 3.48 -3.05
C GLY A 91 1.82 2.47 -2.58
N GLN A 92 2.53 1.82 -3.51
CA GLN A 92 3.61 0.87 -3.24
C GLN A 92 4.60 1.39 -2.20
N GLN A 93 5.21 2.56 -2.45
CA GLN A 93 6.21 3.09 -1.51
C GLN A 93 5.61 3.37 -0.12
N ARG A 94 4.32 3.73 -0.03
CA ARG A 94 3.61 3.97 1.25
C ARG A 94 3.33 2.66 1.99
N ILE A 95 2.77 1.66 1.31
CA ILE A 95 2.47 0.38 1.96
C ILE A 95 3.76 -0.33 2.36
N THR A 96 4.81 -0.28 1.53
CA THR A 96 6.13 -0.81 1.85
C THR A 96 6.76 -0.07 3.02
N ALA A 97 6.66 1.27 3.06
CA ALA A 97 7.10 2.11 4.19
C ALA A 97 6.45 1.70 5.52
N LEU A 98 5.13 1.48 5.51
CA LEU A 98 4.38 1.09 6.70
C LEU A 98 4.71 -0.35 7.12
N SER A 99 4.82 -1.27 6.15
CA SER A 99 5.22 -2.66 6.37
C SER A 99 6.61 -2.78 7.00
N THR A 100 7.61 -2.04 6.50
CA THR A 100 8.96 -2.09 7.07
C THR A 100 9.03 -1.42 8.45
N ALA A 101 8.29 -0.33 8.65
CA ALA A 101 8.29 0.40 9.91
C ALA A 101 7.60 -0.36 11.06
N LEU A 102 6.42 -0.93 10.78
CA LEU A 102 5.57 -1.56 11.80
C LEU A 102 5.87 -3.05 11.94
N ASN A 103 6.08 -3.76 10.83
CA ASN A 103 6.28 -5.21 10.82
C ASN A 103 7.75 -5.61 10.64
N LYS A 104 8.68 -4.64 10.61
CA LYS A 104 10.14 -4.86 10.55
C LYS A 104 10.58 -5.68 9.33
N ILE A 105 9.80 -5.65 8.25
CA ILE A 105 10.06 -6.37 7.00
C ILE A 105 11.26 -5.76 6.27
N GLU A 106 12.12 -6.61 5.70
CA GLU A 106 13.22 -6.21 4.81
C GLU A 106 12.67 -5.79 3.44
N VAL A 107 13.21 -4.71 2.89
CA VAL A 107 12.80 -4.17 1.58
C VAL A 107 13.99 -4.15 0.64
N VAL A 108 13.74 -4.38 -0.65
CA VAL A 108 14.78 -4.26 -1.68
C VAL A 108 14.87 -2.81 -2.13
N ASN A 109 16.02 -2.19 -1.91
CA ASN A 109 16.27 -0.81 -2.32
C ASN A 109 16.70 -0.70 -3.80
N ASP A 110 16.92 0.53 -4.26
CA ASP A 110 17.37 0.87 -5.62
C ASP A 110 18.69 0.22 -6.04
N LYS A 111 19.50 -0.18 -5.06
CA LYS A 111 20.75 -0.92 -5.26
C LYS A 111 20.56 -2.43 -5.22
N TYR A 112 19.31 -2.90 -5.31
CA TYR A 112 18.90 -4.31 -5.23
C TYR A 112 19.40 -5.02 -3.96
N ARG A 113 19.62 -4.24 -2.88
CA ARG A 113 20.02 -4.78 -1.58
C ARG A 113 18.82 -4.85 -0.65
N LYS A 114 18.74 -5.93 0.11
CA LYS A 114 17.81 -6.02 1.25
C LYS A 114 18.29 -5.06 2.33
N GLU A 115 17.44 -4.12 2.70
CA GLU A 115 17.67 -3.22 3.81
C GLU A 115 16.45 -3.27 4.74
N ARG A 116 16.72 -3.21 6.04
CA ARG A 116 15.69 -2.99 7.04
C ARG A 116 15.66 -1.52 7.43
N ILE A 117 14.49 -0.90 7.29
CA ILE A 117 14.32 0.51 7.62
C ILE A 117 13.85 0.61 9.06
N ILE A 118 14.80 0.91 9.95
CA ILE A 118 14.53 1.12 11.37
C ILE A 118 14.28 2.62 11.57
N ILE A 119 13.07 2.96 12.00
CA ILE A 119 12.65 4.36 12.25
C ILE A 119 12.64 4.65 13.75
N LEU A 120 12.34 3.65 14.56
CA LEU A 120 12.34 3.73 16.02
C LEU A 120 13.45 2.84 16.56
N ASP A 121 14.59 3.46 16.85
CA ASP A 121 15.33 3.02 18.02
C ASP A 121 14.66 3.67 19.23
N ARG A 122 14.41 2.89 20.28
CA ARG A 122 13.55 3.21 21.43
C ARG A 122 14.06 4.39 22.30
N LEU A 123 15.07 5.13 21.86
CA LEU A 123 15.84 6.09 22.67
C LEU A 123 15.46 7.56 22.51
N GLN A 124 14.52 7.94 21.63
CA GLN A 124 14.18 9.36 21.42
C GLN A 124 12.82 9.80 21.96
N LEU A 125 11.98 8.89 22.45
CA LEU A 125 10.66 9.23 23.03
C LEU A 125 10.72 9.69 24.49
N THR A 126 11.89 9.63 25.14
CA THR A 126 12.09 10.09 26.52
C THR A 126 12.67 11.51 26.64
N ARG A 127 13.01 12.19 25.52
CA ARG A 127 13.71 13.48 25.55
C ARG A 127 12.85 14.74 25.34
N GLN A 128 11.53 14.61 25.24
CA GLN A 128 10.63 15.79 25.13
C GLN A 128 9.60 15.91 26.27
N LYS A 129 9.94 15.41 27.47
CA LYS A 129 9.11 15.61 28.67
C LYS A 129 9.83 16.21 29.89
N ASN A 130 11.03 16.77 29.69
CA ASN A 130 11.74 17.51 30.74
C ASN A 130 12.05 18.93 30.28
#